data_AF-A0A930T290-F1
#
_entry.id   AF-A0A930T290-F1
#
_cell.length_a   1.000
_cell.length_b   1.000
_cell.length_c   1.000
_cell.angle_alpha   90.00
_cell.angle_beta   90.00
_cell.angle_gamma   90.00
#
_symmetry.space_group_name_H-M   'P 1'
#
loop_
_entity.id
_entity.type
_entity.pdbx_description
1 polymer ?
#
loop_
_entity_poly.entity_id
_entity_poly.type
_entity_poly.pdbx_seq_one_letter_code
_entity_poly.pdbx_strand_id
1 'polypeptide(L)'
;MNANESNQLEGKEPWLAVNLSLIFPGIGHFYAGYPFRGLFFITLTIVFLCSIFLWFIDSHSSLIKLISFVVAVIISIIVSSIDAYKLTVKNNTLEFEKLRKEEKDSWLAIFLARINLGFGFIYSGKISIGLTLLVITFIPHAGLSLFFLSPLIVYYLYTVTNNTRKKIYSAIILICISSIVSPLLIIMFSFSLKTFVAEFRYIPASSMEPTLQINDRLVVNKLIYHLDNPQRGDIIVFEATDNLKKEGYKDDFIKRIIGLPNEKVEVENNQVYINDQPLEENYITEKNDYNFGAVTVPSDSYFVLGDNRNNSYDSRYWGFVPKQNIIGKATKIYYPFERSGKIK
;
A
#
# COMPACT_ATOMS: atom_id res chain seq x y z
N MET A 1 15.95 -37.51 22.47
CA MET A 1 15.83 -37.65 21.02
C MET A 1 16.10 -39.10 20.69
N ASN A 2 15.08 -39.84 20.24
CA ASN A 2 15.22 -41.23 19.86
C ASN A 2 15.95 -41.34 18.52
N ALA A 3 16.77 -42.37 18.31
CA ALA A 3 17.55 -42.60 17.08
C ALA A 3 16.70 -42.67 15.78
N ASN A 4 15.37 -42.79 15.89
CA ASN A 4 14.43 -42.73 14.76
C ASN A 4 14.09 -41.29 14.32
N GLU A 5 14.25 -40.27 15.17
CA GLU A 5 14.00 -38.87 14.81
C GLU A 5 15.18 -38.25 14.04
N SER A 6 16.41 -38.68 14.32
CA SER A 6 17.62 -38.19 13.62
C SER A 6 17.61 -38.57 12.14
N ASN A 7 17.20 -39.79 11.80
CA ASN A 7 17.10 -40.25 10.40
C ASN A 7 16.03 -39.52 9.57
N GLN A 8 15.03 -38.86 10.19
CA GLN A 8 13.99 -38.11 9.46
C GLN A 8 14.42 -36.67 9.10
N LEU A 9 15.50 -36.16 9.69
CA LEU A 9 15.97 -34.80 9.48
C LEU A 9 17.09 -34.68 8.44
N GLU A 10 17.72 -35.80 8.07
CA GLU A 10 18.79 -35.86 7.08
C GLU A 10 18.28 -35.84 5.63
N GLY A 11 19.10 -35.31 4.72
CA GLY A 11 18.84 -35.33 3.28
C GLY A 11 17.77 -34.36 2.80
N LYS A 12 17.58 -33.25 3.53
CA LYS A 12 16.62 -32.20 3.18
C LYS A 12 17.27 -31.14 2.30
N GLU A 13 16.60 -30.79 1.22
CA GLU A 13 17.08 -29.77 0.27
C GLU A 13 17.10 -28.35 0.90
N PRO A 14 18.26 -27.69 1.06
CA PRO A 14 18.34 -26.38 1.71
C PRO A 14 17.63 -25.26 0.94
N TRP A 15 17.69 -25.26 -0.39
CA TRP A 15 17.00 -24.27 -1.21
C TRP A 15 15.48 -24.45 -1.23
N LEU A 16 14.98 -25.66 -0.91
CA LEU A 16 13.55 -25.83 -0.66
C LEU A 16 13.13 -25.13 0.63
N ALA A 17 13.93 -25.20 1.70
CA ALA A 17 13.68 -24.46 2.94
C ALA A 17 13.63 -22.93 2.70
N VAL A 18 14.50 -22.42 1.83
CA VAL A 18 14.49 -21.01 1.39
C VAL A 18 13.18 -20.69 0.66
N ASN A 19 12.81 -21.49 -0.35
CA ASN A 19 11.59 -21.25 -1.12
C ASN A 19 10.34 -21.27 -0.25
N LEU A 20 10.26 -22.17 0.74
CA LEU A 20 9.18 -22.21 1.71
C LEU A 20 9.17 -20.97 2.62
N SER A 21 10.34 -20.49 3.05
CA SER A 21 10.45 -19.26 3.86
C SER A 21 10.05 -17.99 3.10
N LEU A 22 10.17 -17.99 1.77
CA LEU A 22 9.66 -16.92 0.91
C LEU A 22 8.13 -16.94 0.75
N ILE A 23 7.45 -18.04 1.08
CA ILE A 23 5.98 -18.07 1.14
C ILE A 23 5.53 -17.30 2.39
N PHE A 24 6.11 -17.67 3.52
CA PHE A 24 5.96 -16.97 4.78
C PHE A 24 7.17 -17.24 5.68
N PRO A 25 7.78 -16.22 6.30
CA PRO A 25 8.90 -16.42 7.21
C PRO A 25 8.60 -17.46 8.29
N GLY A 26 9.51 -18.41 8.48
CA GLY A 26 9.38 -19.50 9.45
C GLY A 26 8.91 -20.85 8.88
N ILE A 27 8.24 -20.91 7.72
CA ILE A 27 7.80 -22.21 7.14
C ILE A 27 9.01 -23.09 6.79
N GLY A 28 10.09 -22.51 6.26
CA GLY A 28 11.31 -23.26 5.96
C GLY A 28 11.94 -23.91 7.19
N HIS A 29 11.78 -23.31 8.38
CA HIS A 29 12.26 -23.88 9.63
C HIS A 29 11.45 -25.10 10.07
N PHE A 30 10.13 -25.10 9.88
CA PHE A 30 9.32 -26.30 10.09
C PHE A 30 9.79 -27.44 9.19
N TYR A 31 10.02 -27.14 7.91
CA TYR A 31 10.61 -28.11 6.99
C TYR A 31 11.99 -28.60 7.46
N ALA A 32 12.86 -27.70 7.93
CA ALA A 32 14.18 -28.04 8.47
C ALA A 32 14.14 -28.83 9.80
N GLY A 33 12.98 -28.94 10.45
CA GLY A 33 12.82 -29.63 11.75
C GLY A 33 13.06 -28.74 12.98
N TYR A 34 12.97 -27.41 12.82
CA TYR A 34 13.17 -26.43 13.89
C TYR A 34 11.89 -25.61 14.17
N PRO A 35 10.84 -26.22 14.75
CA PRO A 35 9.52 -25.59 14.90
C PRO A 35 9.55 -24.31 15.77
N PHE A 36 10.34 -24.27 16.85
CA PHE A 36 10.44 -23.09 17.70
C PHE A 36 11.07 -21.88 16.98
N ARG A 37 12.07 -22.12 16.12
CA ARG A 37 12.64 -21.07 15.25
C ARG A 37 11.62 -20.62 14.23
N GLY A 38 10.84 -21.55 13.66
CA GLY A 38 9.75 -21.23 12.75
C GLY A 38 8.68 -20.34 13.39
N LEU A 39 8.18 -20.74 14.56
CA LEU A 39 7.20 -19.96 15.33
C LEU A 39 7.70 -18.55 15.68
N PHE A 40 8.98 -18.40 16.01
CA PHE A 40 9.59 -17.10 16.26
C PHE A 40 9.46 -16.17 15.04
N PHE A 41 9.87 -16.63 13.85
CA PHE A 41 9.77 -15.81 12.63
C PHE A 41 8.32 -15.55 12.20
N ILE A 42 7.42 -16.53 12.39
CA ILE A 42 5.99 -16.35 12.12
C ILE A 42 5.42 -15.24 13.02
N THR A 43 5.66 -15.36 14.32
CA THR A 43 5.15 -14.40 15.32
C THR A 43 5.70 -13.01 15.06
N LEU A 44 7.01 -12.90 14.81
CA LEU A 44 7.67 -11.64 14.48
C LEU A 44 7.03 -10.98 13.25
N THR A 45 6.75 -11.77 12.21
CA THR A 45 6.13 -11.27 10.97
C THR A 45 4.69 -10.80 11.22
N ILE A 46 3.89 -11.57 11.99
CA ILE A 46 2.53 -11.17 12.36
C ILE A 46 2.53 -9.86 13.15
N VAL A 47 3.43 -9.72 14.13
CA VAL A 47 3.56 -8.49 14.92
C VAL A 47 3.87 -7.29 14.03
N PHE A 48 4.79 -7.42 13.06
CA PHE A 48 5.06 -6.36 12.08
C PHE A 48 3.83 -6.02 11.23
N LEU A 49 3.12 -7.03 10.71
CA LEU A 49 1.92 -6.81 9.90
C LEU A 49 0.79 -6.13 10.70
N CYS A 50 0.52 -6.58 11.92
CA CYS A 50 -0.45 -5.95 12.82
C CYS A 50 -0.04 -4.52 13.16
N SER A 51 1.25 -4.25 13.38
CA SER A 51 1.75 -2.90 13.65
C SER A 51 1.54 -1.97 12.45
N ILE A 52 1.74 -2.46 11.22
CA ILE A 52 1.44 -1.72 9.99
C ILE A 52 -0.06 -1.43 9.88
N PHE A 53 -0.90 -2.42 10.17
CA PHE A 53 -2.35 -2.26 10.10
C PHE A 53 -2.86 -1.22 11.11
N LEU A 54 -2.43 -1.31 12.38
CA LEU A 54 -2.75 -0.32 13.40
C LEU A 54 -2.22 1.07 13.05
N TRP A 55 -1.06 1.15 12.40
CA TRP A 55 -0.48 2.42 11.96
C TRP A 55 -1.23 3.05 10.79
N PHE A 56 -1.83 2.26 9.90
CA PHE A 56 -2.70 2.77 8.83
C PHE A 56 -3.97 3.45 9.38
N ILE A 57 -4.40 3.07 10.59
CA ILE A 57 -5.53 3.70 11.29
C ILE A 57 -5.13 5.09 11.82
N ASP A 58 -3.84 5.31 12.13
CA ASP A 58 -3.32 6.60 12.59
C ASP A 58 -3.14 7.59 11.41
N SER A 59 -3.91 8.68 11.43
CA SER A 59 -3.92 9.74 10.42
C SER A 59 -2.63 10.57 10.34
N HIS A 60 -1.69 10.40 11.27
CA HIS A 60 -0.41 11.12 11.31
C HIS A 60 0.76 10.40 10.62
N SER A 61 0.47 9.34 9.88
CA SER A 61 1.43 8.47 9.20
C SER A 61 2.20 9.16 8.06
N SER A 62 3.54 9.16 8.12
CA SER A 62 4.44 9.66 7.07
C SER A 62 4.91 8.55 6.12
N LEU A 63 5.00 8.81 4.81
CA LEU A 63 5.53 7.90 3.79
C LEU A 63 6.88 7.24 4.15
N ILE A 64 7.78 7.99 4.82
CA ILE A 64 9.11 7.48 5.24
C ILE A 64 8.97 6.26 6.15
N LYS A 65 8.03 6.29 7.12
CA LYS A 65 7.79 5.18 8.06
C LYS A 65 7.24 3.95 7.33
N LEU A 66 6.31 4.13 6.38
CA LEU A 66 5.81 3.02 5.55
C LEU A 66 6.96 2.33 4.80
N ILE A 67 7.85 3.12 4.19
CA ILE A 67 9.03 2.59 3.50
C ILE A 67 9.93 1.82 4.48
N SER A 68 10.20 2.37 5.67
CA SER A 68 10.98 1.68 6.70
C SER A 68 10.36 0.35 7.13
N PHE A 69 9.03 0.27 7.25
CA PHE A 69 8.33 -0.98 7.57
C PHE A 69 8.42 -2.02 6.45
N VAL A 70 8.20 -1.60 5.20
CA VAL A 70 8.36 -2.50 4.04
C VAL A 70 9.78 -3.05 3.99
N VAL A 71 10.79 -2.19 4.20
CA VAL A 71 12.20 -2.60 4.29
C VAL A 71 12.41 -3.59 5.45
N ALA A 72 11.84 -3.34 6.63
CA ALA A 72 11.96 -4.26 7.77
C ALA A 72 11.34 -5.64 7.49
N VAL A 73 10.18 -5.70 6.82
CA VAL A 73 9.54 -6.96 6.41
C VAL A 73 10.42 -7.71 5.40
N ILE A 74 10.98 -7.01 4.40
CA ILE A 74 11.91 -7.60 3.43
C ILE A 74 13.16 -8.16 4.14
N ILE A 75 13.74 -7.39 5.07
CA ILE A 75 14.89 -7.85 5.87
C ILE A 75 14.51 -9.11 6.67
N SER A 76 13.33 -9.13 7.31
CA SER A 76 12.84 -10.30 8.05
C SER A 76 12.74 -11.54 7.17
N ILE A 77 12.19 -11.41 5.95
CA ILE A 77 12.10 -12.50 4.97
C ILE A 77 13.49 -13.02 4.58
N ILE A 78 14.44 -12.11 4.29
CA ILE A 78 15.81 -12.47 3.92
C ILE A 78 16.51 -13.20 5.08
N VAL A 79 16.45 -12.64 6.29
CA VAL A 79 17.07 -13.23 7.49
C VAL A 79 16.48 -14.60 7.79
N SER A 80 15.15 -14.74 7.77
CA SER A 80 14.47 -16.03 7.95
C SER A 80 14.93 -17.05 6.91
N SER A 81 15.05 -16.64 5.65
CA SER A 81 15.44 -17.53 4.56
C SER A 81 16.88 -18.03 4.71
N ILE A 82 17.81 -17.14 5.07
CA ILE A 82 19.21 -17.49 5.32
C ILE A 82 19.33 -18.43 6.53
N ASP A 83 18.59 -18.17 7.61
CA ASP A 83 18.61 -19.00 8.81
C ASP A 83 18.06 -20.40 8.51
N ALA A 84 16.93 -20.51 7.79
CA ALA A 84 16.36 -21.79 7.36
C ALA A 84 17.33 -22.60 6.48
N TYR A 85 18.03 -21.94 5.55
CA TYR A 85 19.06 -22.57 4.73
C TYR A 85 20.17 -23.16 5.59
N LYS A 86 20.76 -22.35 6.49
CA LYS A 86 21.88 -22.77 7.35
C LYS A 86 21.50 -23.94 8.25
N LEU A 87 20.31 -23.89 8.85
CA LEU A 87 19.80 -24.97 9.70
C LEU A 87 19.57 -26.27 8.92
N THR A 88 19.09 -26.18 7.68
CA THR A 88 18.91 -27.35 6.83
C THR A 88 20.25 -27.97 6.45
N VAL A 89 21.23 -27.17 6.02
CA VAL A 89 22.60 -27.65 5.72
C VAL A 89 23.24 -28.31 6.93
N LYS A 90 23.04 -27.75 8.13
CA LYS A 90 23.60 -28.29 9.38
C LYS A 90 23.08 -29.69 9.70
N ASN A 91 21.85 -30.02 9.32
CA ASN A 91 21.24 -31.33 9.56
C ASN A 91 21.64 -32.38 8.51
N ASN A 92 22.25 -31.97 7.40
CA ASN A 92 22.59 -32.88 6.31
C ASN A 92 23.95 -33.55 6.53
N THR A 93 24.07 -34.78 6.05
CA THR A 93 25.35 -35.50 6.03
C THR A 93 26.32 -34.87 5.03
N LEU A 94 27.62 -35.01 5.28
CA LEU A 94 28.66 -34.50 4.38
C LEU A 94 28.54 -35.11 2.97
N GLU A 95 28.19 -36.39 2.89
CA GLU A 95 27.99 -37.11 1.64
C GLU A 95 26.83 -36.52 0.83
N PHE A 96 25.68 -36.27 1.48
CA PHE A 96 24.54 -35.62 0.84
C PHE A 96 24.92 -34.23 0.29
N GLU A 97 25.62 -33.41 1.08
CA GLU A 97 26.02 -32.06 0.66
C GLU A 97 27.05 -32.05 -0.47
N LYS A 98 27.92 -33.06 -0.56
CA LYS A 98 28.83 -33.24 -1.70
C LYS A 98 28.05 -33.55 -2.97
N LEU A 99 27.21 -34.58 -2.93
CA LEU A 99 26.37 -34.98 -4.07
C LEU A 99 25.44 -33.86 -4.54
N ARG A 100 24.88 -33.08 -3.60
CA ARG A 100 24.02 -31.93 -3.91
C ARG A 100 24.76 -30.83 -4.65
N LYS A 101 26.04 -30.60 -4.35
CA LYS A 101 26.85 -29.53 -4.97
C LYS A 101 27.44 -29.91 -6.31
N GLU A 102 27.55 -31.20 -6.62
CA GLU A 102 28.05 -31.71 -7.90
C GLU A 102 27.02 -31.54 -9.03
N GLU A 103 25.73 -31.54 -8.70
CA GLU A 103 24.64 -31.38 -9.66
C GLU A 103 23.99 -29.98 -9.56
N LYS A 104 23.26 -29.58 -10.62
CA LYS A 104 22.45 -28.36 -10.58
C LYS A 104 21.23 -28.56 -9.67
N ASP A 105 21.09 -27.69 -8.67
CA ASP A 105 20.01 -27.76 -7.70
C ASP A 105 18.70 -27.15 -8.27
N SER A 106 17.67 -27.99 -8.40
CA SER A 106 16.34 -27.58 -8.87
C SER A 106 15.73 -26.46 -8.05
N TRP A 107 15.89 -26.51 -6.74
CA TRP A 107 15.29 -25.55 -5.83
C TRP A 107 16.03 -24.21 -5.85
N LEU A 108 17.34 -24.23 -6.13
CA LEU A 108 18.08 -23.01 -6.45
C LEU A 108 17.58 -22.38 -7.76
N ALA A 109 17.37 -23.19 -8.80
CA ALA A 109 16.81 -22.69 -10.07
C ALA A 109 15.45 -22.01 -9.86
N ILE A 110 14.57 -22.63 -9.06
CA ILE A 110 13.26 -22.09 -8.69
C ILE A 110 13.41 -20.79 -7.88
N PHE A 111 14.31 -20.76 -6.89
CA PHE A 111 14.56 -19.55 -6.10
C PHE A 111 15.01 -18.37 -7.00
N LEU A 112 15.95 -18.62 -7.90
CA LEU A 112 16.44 -17.61 -8.84
C LEU A 112 15.32 -17.09 -9.74
N ALA A 113 14.45 -17.98 -10.24
CA ALA A 113 13.27 -17.59 -11.01
C ALA A 113 12.29 -16.71 -10.24
N ARG A 114 12.21 -16.84 -8.91
CA ARG A 114 11.37 -15.97 -8.07
C ARG A 114 11.94 -14.57 -7.87
N ILE A 115 13.26 -14.39 -7.98
CA ILE A 115 13.89 -13.06 -8.00
C ILE A 115 13.63 -12.40 -9.36
N ASN A 116 13.94 -13.13 -10.43
CA ASN A 116 13.61 -12.75 -11.79
C ASN A 116 13.47 -14.02 -12.61
N LEU A 117 12.39 -14.13 -13.38
CA LEU A 117 12.06 -15.33 -14.14
C LEU A 117 13.22 -15.81 -15.03
N GLY A 118 14.02 -14.90 -15.59
CA GLY A 118 15.15 -15.25 -16.45
C GLY A 118 16.26 -16.02 -15.74
N PHE A 119 16.54 -15.71 -14.47
CA PHE A 119 17.72 -16.27 -13.77
C PHE A 119 17.64 -17.79 -13.56
N GLY A 120 16.47 -18.34 -13.27
CA GLY A 120 16.30 -19.80 -13.12
C GLY A 120 16.54 -20.56 -14.43
N PHE A 121 16.11 -20.00 -15.56
CA PHE A 121 16.36 -20.59 -16.88
C PHE A 121 17.82 -20.50 -17.30
N ILE A 122 18.49 -19.37 -17.02
CA ILE A 122 19.92 -19.23 -17.26
C ILE A 122 20.69 -20.25 -16.43
N TYR A 123 20.37 -20.38 -15.13
CA TYR A 123 21.00 -21.37 -14.25
C TYR A 123 20.81 -22.80 -14.74
N SER A 124 19.61 -23.17 -15.17
CA SER A 124 19.34 -24.51 -15.73
C SER A 124 20.00 -24.75 -17.09
N GLY A 125 20.65 -23.74 -17.70
CA GLY A 125 21.39 -23.85 -18.97
C GLY A 125 20.58 -23.43 -20.20
N LYS A 126 19.33 -22.96 -20.02
CA LYS A 126 18.48 -22.46 -21.11
C LYS A 126 18.63 -20.95 -21.27
N ILE A 127 19.81 -20.54 -21.70
CA ILE A 127 20.23 -19.13 -21.76
C ILE A 127 19.31 -18.28 -22.65
N SER A 128 18.92 -18.78 -23.83
CA SER A 128 18.05 -18.03 -24.76
C SER A 128 16.70 -17.71 -24.15
N ILE A 129 16.03 -18.71 -23.57
CA ILE A 129 14.75 -18.54 -22.86
C ILE A 129 14.92 -17.58 -21.68
N GLY A 130 16.00 -17.75 -20.92
CA GLY A 130 16.28 -16.91 -19.76
C GLY A 130 16.50 -15.44 -20.09
N LEU A 131 17.27 -15.12 -21.14
CA LEU A 131 17.47 -13.75 -21.61
C LEU A 131 16.17 -13.12 -22.12
N THR A 132 15.37 -13.87 -22.88
CA THR A 132 14.06 -13.40 -23.35
C THR A 132 13.14 -13.06 -22.17
N LEU A 133 13.05 -13.93 -21.17
CA LEU A 133 12.23 -13.68 -19.98
C LEU A 133 12.76 -12.48 -19.18
N LEU A 134 14.07 -12.32 -19.06
CA LEU A 134 14.69 -11.18 -18.39
C LEU A 134 14.29 -9.86 -19.07
N VAL A 135 14.34 -9.79 -20.40
CA VAL A 135 13.91 -8.59 -21.15
C VAL A 135 12.41 -8.31 -20.96
N ILE A 136 11.56 -9.34 -21.05
CA ILE A 136 10.09 -9.17 -20.92
C ILE A 136 9.73 -8.66 -19.52
N THR A 137 10.47 -9.03 -18.47
CA THR A 137 10.19 -8.53 -17.11
C THR A 137 10.33 -7.02 -16.95
N PHE A 138 11.04 -6.32 -17.86
CA PHE A 138 11.15 -4.86 -17.86
C PHE A 138 10.08 -4.14 -18.69
N ILE A 139 9.23 -4.86 -19.43
CA ILE A 139 8.14 -4.26 -20.19
C ILE A 139 7.02 -3.86 -19.20
N PRO A 140 6.60 -2.58 -19.16
CA PRO A 140 5.51 -2.14 -18.30
C PRO A 140 4.25 -2.99 -18.51
N HIS A 141 3.58 -3.37 -17.41
CA HIS A 141 2.38 -4.25 -17.39
C HIS A 141 2.59 -5.74 -17.75
N ALA A 142 3.68 -6.12 -18.42
CA ALA A 142 4.00 -7.53 -18.69
C ALA A 142 4.43 -8.28 -17.42
N GLY A 143 5.02 -7.58 -16.43
CA GLY A 143 5.39 -8.18 -15.15
C GLY A 143 4.21 -8.82 -14.42
N LEU A 144 3.00 -8.26 -14.53
CA LEU A 144 1.80 -8.78 -13.86
C LEU A 144 1.32 -10.10 -14.47
N SER A 145 1.35 -10.24 -15.79
CA SER A 145 0.94 -11.48 -16.48
C SER A 145 1.93 -12.62 -16.25
N LEU A 146 3.20 -12.28 -16.11
CA LEU A 146 4.29 -13.22 -15.80
C LEU A 146 4.16 -13.86 -14.40
N PHE A 147 3.54 -13.19 -13.42
CA PHE A 147 3.23 -13.81 -12.12
C PHE A 147 2.31 -15.01 -12.24
N PHE A 148 1.31 -14.95 -13.14
CA PHE A 148 0.37 -16.07 -13.35
C PHE A 148 1.02 -17.27 -14.04
N LEU A 149 2.15 -17.09 -14.73
CA LEU A 149 2.94 -18.17 -15.33
C LEU A 149 3.94 -18.82 -14.35
N SER A 150 4.12 -18.24 -13.16
CA SER A 150 5.06 -18.75 -12.16
C SER A 150 4.84 -20.23 -11.75
N PRO A 151 3.61 -20.79 -11.66
CA PRO A 151 3.42 -22.21 -11.37
C PRO A 151 3.99 -23.13 -12.46
N LEU A 152 3.78 -22.75 -13.74
CA LEU A 152 4.29 -23.49 -14.89
C LEU A 152 5.81 -23.41 -14.95
N ILE A 153 6.38 -22.26 -14.60
CA ILE A 153 7.84 -22.06 -14.54
C ILE A 153 8.45 -22.89 -13.42
N VAL A 154 7.85 -22.92 -12.23
CA VAL A 154 8.30 -23.75 -11.10
C VAL A 154 8.28 -25.22 -11.50
N TYR A 155 7.17 -25.70 -12.08
CA TYR A 155 7.06 -27.09 -12.54
C TYR A 155 8.08 -27.44 -13.64
N TYR A 156 8.24 -26.56 -14.63
CA TYR A 156 9.19 -26.77 -15.72
C TYR A 156 10.65 -26.76 -15.25
N LEU A 157 11.04 -25.80 -14.41
CA LEU A 157 12.39 -25.75 -13.87
C LEU A 157 12.68 -27.01 -13.07
N TYR A 158 11.72 -27.47 -12.25
CA TYR A 158 11.86 -28.71 -11.50
C TYR A 158 12.10 -29.93 -12.40
N THR A 159 11.37 -30.07 -13.50
CA THR A 159 11.51 -31.23 -14.41
C THR A 159 12.76 -31.15 -15.30
N VAL A 160 13.20 -29.96 -15.66
CA VAL A 160 14.38 -29.75 -16.53
C VAL A 160 15.69 -29.82 -15.76
N THR A 161 15.71 -29.39 -14.51
CA THR A 161 16.86 -29.63 -13.63
C THR A 161 16.83 -31.10 -13.22
N ASN A 162 17.68 -31.90 -13.86
CA ASN A 162 17.74 -33.34 -13.69
C ASN A 162 18.06 -33.70 -12.24
N ASN A 163 17.02 -33.97 -11.44
CA ASN A 163 17.17 -34.30 -10.02
C ASN A 163 16.59 -35.69 -9.78
N THR A 164 17.46 -36.64 -9.49
CA THR A 164 17.11 -38.02 -9.13
C THR A 164 16.62 -38.15 -7.68
N ARG A 165 16.71 -37.06 -6.89
CA ARG A 165 16.32 -37.02 -5.47
C ARG A 165 14.82 -36.78 -5.29
N LYS A 166 14.26 -37.35 -4.20
CA LYS A 166 12.82 -37.51 -3.88
C LYS A 166 11.91 -36.44 -4.49
N LYS A 167 10.87 -36.91 -5.18
CA LYS A 167 9.78 -36.08 -5.69
C LYS A 167 8.92 -35.53 -4.55
N ILE A 168 9.20 -34.31 -4.11
CA ILE A 168 8.40 -33.59 -3.10
C ILE A 168 7.30 -32.79 -3.81
N TYR A 169 6.33 -33.49 -4.40
CA TYR A 169 5.24 -32.87 -5.18
C TYR A 169 4.39 -31.89 -4.37
N SER A 170 4.22 -32.13 -3.06
CA SER A 170 3.50 -31.23 -2.16
C SER A 170 4.14 -29.85 -2.06
N ALA A 171 5.48 -29.77 -2.06
CA ALA A 171 6.19 -28.49 -2.04
C ALA A 171 5.99 -27.69 -3.32
N ILE A 172 6.00 -28.37 -4.48
CA ILE A 172 5.73 -27.74 -5.78
C ILE A 172 4.32 -27.15 -5.78
N ILE A 173 3.32 -27.94 -5.36
CA ILE A 173 1.92 -27.50 -5.29
C ILE A 173 1.78 -26.29 -4.35
N LEU A 174 2.40 -26.33 -3.15
CA LEU A 174 2.38 -25.21 -2.20
C LEU A 174 3.00 -23.94 -2.79
N ILE A 175 4.15 -24.06 -3.46
CA ILE A 175 4.79 -22.91 -4.14
C ILE A 175 3.88 -22.37 -5.25
N CYS A 176 3.33 -23.24 -6.09
CA CYS A 176 2.39 -22.87 -7.15
C CYS A 176 1.16 -22.11 -6.61
N ILE A 177 0.52 -22.64 -5.57
CA ILE A 177 -0.62 -21.97 -4.90
C ILE A 177 -0.18 -20.61 -4.35
N SER A 178 0.94 -20.56 -3.63
CA SER A 178 1.43 -19.31 -3.03
C SER A 178 1.71 -18.23 -4.06
N SER A 179 2.24 -18.61 -5.23
CA SER A 179 2.57 -17.65 -6.29
C SER A 179 1.35 -17.11 -7.02
N ILE A 180 0.18 -17.74 -6.90
CA ILE A 180 -1.11 -17.23 -7.39
C ILE A 180 -1.82 -16.41 -6.30
N VAL A 181 -1.86 -16.93 -5.07
CA VAL A 181 -2.61 -16.31 -3.96
C VAL A 181 -1.95 -15.01 -3.51
N SER A 182 -0.61 -14.96 -3.40
CA SER A 182 0.06 -13.75 -2.89
C SER A 182 -0.12 -12.51 -3.77
N PRO A 183 0.02 -12.56 -5.13
CA PRO A 183 -0.28 -11.39 -5.97
C PRO A 183 -1.76 -11.00 -5.91
N LEU A 184 -2.68 -11.97 -5.85
CA LEU A 184 -4.11 -11.67 -5.73
C LEU A 184 -4.40 -10.90 -4.44
N LEU A 185 -3.84 -11.33 -3.31
CA LEU A 185 -3.96 -10.62 -2.04
C LEU A 185 -3.34 -9.22 -2.09
N ILE A 186 -2.17 -9.06 -2.73
CA ILE A 186 -1.53 -7.74 -2.92
C ILE A 186 -2.41 -6.82 -3.78
N ILE A 187 -2.99 -7.32 -4.87
CA ILE A 187 -3.89 -6.56 -5.73
C ILE A 187 -5.16 -6.17 -4.96
N MET A 188 -5.79 -7.11 -4.26
CA MET A 188 -6.97 -6.86 -3.42
C MET A 188 -6.67 -5.84 -2.31
N PHE A 189 -5.52 -5.96 -1.64
CA PHE A 189 -5.09 -5.03 -0.60
C PHE A 189 -4.79 -3.65 -1.18
N SER A 190 -4.08 -3.57 -2.31
CA SER A 190 -3.76 -2.30 -2.99
C SER A 190 -5.02 -1.60 -3.50
N PHE A 191 -5.98 -2.36 -4.04
CA PHE A 191 -7.29 -1.87 -4.42
C PHE A 191 -8.06 -1.36 -3.21
N SER A 192 -8.06 -2.11 -2.11
CA SER A 192 -8.71 -1.70 -0.85
C SER A 192 -8.10 -0.43 -0.28
N LEU A 193 -6.76 -0.29 -0.28
CA LEU A 193 -6.08 0.94 0.14
C LEU A 193 -6.47 2.15 -0.73
N LYS A 194 -6.54 2.00 -2.05
CA LYS A 194 -6.97 3.08 -2.95
C LYS A 194 -8.44 3.45 -2.78
N THR A 195 -9.31 2.46 -2.60
CA THR A 195 -10.75 2.69 -2.50
C THR A 195 -11.12 3.34 -1.17
N PHE A 196 -10.51 2.87 -0.07
CA PHE A 196 -10.98 3.19 1.29
C PHE A 196 -10.04 4.12 2.09
N VAL A 197 -8.75 4.23 1.75
CA VAL A 197 -7.75 4.88 2.63
C VAL A 197 -7.30 6.24 2.13
N ALA A 198 -6.64 6.26 0.97
CA ALA A 198 -6.00 7.47 0.48
C ALA A 198 -6.13 7.63 -1.02
N GLU A 199 -6.44 8.85 -1.44
CA GLU A 199 -6.63 9.21 -2.83
C GLU A 199 -5.74 10.39 -3.23
N PHE A 200 -5.12 10.31 -4.41
CA PHE A 200 -4.23 11.35 -4.91
C PHE A 200 -5.01 12.30 -5.82
N ARG A 201 -4.98 13.60 -5.52
CA ARG A 201 -5.71 14.62 -6.28
C ARG A 201 -4.78 15.71 -6.79
N TYR A 202 -5.12 16.27 -7.94
CA TYR A 202 -4.42 17.37 -8.58
C TYR A 202 -5.25 18.64 -8.45
N ILE A 203 -4.61 19.80 -8.22
CA ILE A 203 -5.28 21.09 -8.07
C ILE A 203 -5.24 21.89 -9.38
N PRO A 204 -6.38 22.04 -10.08
CA PRO A 204 -6.44 22.74 -11.36
C PRO A 204 -6.71 24.25 -11.23
N ALA A 205 -7.16 24.73 -10.06
CA ALA A 205 -7.73 26.08 -9.90
C ALA A 205 -7.23 26.80 -8.64
N SER A 206 -7.22 28.13 -8.69
CA SER A 206 -6.68 29.05 -7.67
C SER A 206 -7.62 29.36 -6.50
N SER A 207 -8.82 28.77 -6.44
CA SER A 207 -9.83 29.08 -5.41
C SER A 207 -9.37 28.83 -3.96
N MET A 208 -8.30 28.04 -3.78
CA MET A 208 -7.73 27.70 -2.48
C MET A 208 -6.38 28.38 -2.23
N GLU A 209 -5.98 29.34 -3.06
CA GLU A 209 -4.77 30.13 -2.82
C GLU A 209 -4.94 31.03 -1.58
N PRO A 210 -3.88 31.24 -0.79
CA PRO A 210 -2.50 30.79 -1.01
C PRO A 210 -2.21 29.37 -0.50
N THR A 211 -3.16 28.74 0.22
CA THR A 211 -2.96 27.44 0.88
C THR A 211 -2.64 26.33 -0.11
N LEU A 212 -3.39 26.25 -1.20
CA LEU A 212 -3.18 25.32 -2.31
C LEU A 212 -3.07 26.12 -3.60
N GLN A 213 -2.02 25.88 -4.38
CA GLN A 213 -1.79 26.55 -5.66
C GLN A 213 -2.03 25.59 -6.82
N ILE A 214 -2.23 26.16 -7.99
CA ILE A 214 -2.35 25.42 -9.24
C ILE A 214 -1.12 24.52 -9.41
N ASN A 215 -1.35 23.27 -9.83
CA ASN A 215 -0.40 22.18 -9.97
C ASN A 215 0.01 21.42 -8.70
N ASP A 216 -0.49 21.82 -7.52
CA ASP A 216 -0.30 21.01 -6.31
C ASP A 216 -0.92 19.62 -6.49
N ARG A 217 -0.22 18.60 -5.98
CA ARG A 217 -0.74 17.24 -5.88
C ARG A 217 -0.84 16.85 -4.41
N LEU A 218 -2.03 16.41 -4.03
CA LEU A 218 -2.45 16.22 -2.66
C LEU A 218 -2.71 14.76 -2.36
N VAL A 219 -2.59 14.42 -1.07
CA VAL A 219 -3.11 13.19 -0.48
C VAL A 219 -4.39 13.51 0.27
N VAL A 220 -5.48 12.86 -0.13
CA VAL A 220 -6.80 12.94 0.51
C VAL A 220 -6.99 11.71 1.38
N ASN A 221 -7.24 11.91 2.69
CA ASN A 221 -7.56 10.85 3.62
C ASN A 221 -9.09 10.63 3.63
N LYS A 222 -9.53 9.43 3.23
CA LYS A 222 -10.95 9.06 3.16
C LYS A 222 -11.44 8.41 4.46
N LEU A 223 -10.55 7.76 5.21
CA LEU A 223 -10.91 7.08 6.47
C LEU A 223 -11.31 8.03 7.58
N ILE A 224 -10.74 9.23 7.61
CA ILE A 224 -10.93 10.14 8.74
C ILE A 224 -12.40 10.44 9.03
N TYR A 225 -13.25 10.53 8.01
CA TYR A 225 -14.68 10.82 8.20
C TYR A 225 -15.57 9.59 8.37
N HIS A 226 -14.99 8.39 8.33
CA HIS A 226 -15.66 7.18 8.81
C HIS A 226 -15.51 7.01 10.33
N LEU A 227 -14.48 7.62 10.92
CA LEU A 227 -14.18 7.54 12.35
C LEU A 227 -14.62 8.81 13.10
N ASP A 228 -14.39 9.98 12.51
CA ASP A 228 -14.68 11.28 13.10
C ASP A 228 -15.64 12.11 12.22
N ASN A 229 -16.21 13.19 12.77
CA ASN A 229 -16.96 14.15 11.97
C ASN A 229 -16.02 15.22 11.37
N PRO A 230 -16.28 15.72 10.15
CA PRO A 230 -15.58 16.89 9.62
C PRO A 230 -15.60 18.08 10.57
N GLN A 231 -14.45 18.72 10.74
CA GLN A 231 -14.26 19.83 11.68
C GLN A 231 -14.11 21.16 10.94
N ARG A 232 -14.35 22.27 11.65
CA ARG A 232 -14.14 23.61 11.08
C ARG A 232 -12.66 23.78 10.73
N GLY A 233 -12.40 24.37 9.58
CA GLY A 233 -11.05 24.56 9.06
C GLY A 233 -10.53 23.38 8.24
N ASP A 234 -11.22 22.23 8.23
CA ASP A 234 -10.81 21.11 7.38
C ASP A 234 -10.95 21.48 5.90
N ILE A 235 -9.91 21.21 5.12
CA ILE A 235 -9.99 21.28 3.66
C ILE A 235 -10.47 19.93 3.15
N ILE A 236 -11.63 19.92 2.52
CA ILE A 236 -12.29 18.70 2.06
C ILE A 236 -12.37 18.63 0.55
N VAL A 237 -12.26 17.41 0.03
CA VAL A 237 -12.65 17.07 -1.34
C VAL A 237 -14.03 16.46 -1.29
N PHE A 238 -14.94 16.90 -2.17
CA PHE A 238 -16.32 16.43 -2.21
C PHE A 238 -16.84 16.35 -3.65
N GLU A 239 -17.73 15.38 -3.89
CA GLU A 239 -18.45 15.26 -5.15
C GLU A 239 -19.40 16.43 -5.34
N ALA A 240 -19.60 16.86 -6.59
CA ALA A 240 -20.58 17.89 -6.93
C ALA A 240 -21.95 17.60 -6.26
N THR A 241 -22.46 18.60 -5.55
CA THR A 241 -23.79 18.56 -4.91
C THR A 241 -24.89 18.53 -5.96
N ASP A 242 -26.13 18.22 -5.58
CA ASP A 242 -27.25 18.19 -6.54
C ASP A 242 -27.48 19.54 -7.22
N ASN A 243 -27.21 20.66 -6.54
CA ASN A 243 -27.28 21.99 -7.13
C ASN A 243 -26.18 22.19 -8.18
N LEU A 244 -24.93 21.82 -7.87
CA LEU A 244 -23.82 21.86 -8.82
C LEU A 244 -24.05 20.94 -10.03
N LYS A 245 -24.61 19.74 -9.80
CA LYS A 245 -24.97 18.80 -10.87
C LYS A 245 -26.05 19.35 -11.80
N LYS A 246 -27.04 20.09 -11.27
CA LYS A 246 -28.07 20.78 -12.08
C LYS A 246 -27.48 21.88 -12.96
N GLU A 247 -26.42 22.54 -12.49
CA GLU A 247 -25.66 23.53 -13.27
C GLU A 247 -24.69 22.90 -14.30
N GLY A 248 -24.60 21.57 -14.35
CA GLY A 248 -23.77 20.84 -15.30
C GLY A 248 -22.38 20.48 -14.80
N TYR A 249 -22.04 20.80 -13.54
CA TYR A 249 -20.77 20.39 -12.95
C TYR A 249 -20.77 18.91 -12.58
N LYS A 250 -19.72 18.20 -12.99
CA LYS A 250 -19.53 16.77 -12.69
C LYS A 250 -18.21 16.48 -11.98
N ASP A 251 -17.33 17.46 -11.92
CA ASP A 251 -16.02 17.33 -11.30
C ASP A 251 -16.11 17.47 -9.77
N ASP A 252 -15.13 16.89 -9.08
CA ASP A 252 -14.99 17.03 -7.63
C ASP A 252 -14.43 18.40 -7.27
N PHE A 253 -14.89 18.94 -6.14
CA PHE A 253 -14.50 20.24 -5.63
C PHE A 253 -13.64 20.10 -4.38
N ILE A 254 -12.82 21.12 -4.12
CA ILE A 254 -12.04 21.26 -2.90
C ILE A 254 -12.27 22.63 -2.28
N LYS A 255 -12.66 22.65 -1.00
CA LYS A 255 -12.97 23.86 -0.22
C LYS A 255 -12.70 23.65 1.27
N ARG A 256 -12.60 24.73 2.04
CA ARG A 256 -12.45 24.70 3.50
C ARG A 256 -13.81 24.75 4.17
N ILE A 257 -14.02 23.91 5.18
CA ILE A 257 -15.22 23.94 6.03
C ILE A 257 -15.19 25.19 6.90
N ILE A 258 -16.22 26.02 6.74
CA ILE A 258 -16.40 27.26 7.50
C ILE A 258 -17.55 27.17 8.48
N GLY A 259 -18.70 26.61 8.10
CA GLY A 259 -19.85 26.41 8.98
C GLY A 259 -20.12 24.93 9.23
N LEU A 260 -20.34 24.56 10.50
CA LEU A 260 -20.71 23.23 10.93
C LEU A 260 -22.24 23.06 11.00
N PRO A 261 -22.76 21.83 11.11
CA PRO A 261 -24.18 21.59 11.23
C PRO A 261 -24.87 22.43 12.32
N ASN A 262 -26.03 22.98 11.97
CA ASN A 262 -26.90 23.82 12.80
C ASN A 262 -26.31 25.19 13.20
N GLU A 263 -25.18 25.60 12.61
CA GLU A 263 -24.62 26.92 12.87
C GLU A 263 -25.16 27.99 11.93
N LYS A 264 -25.23 29.22 12.42
CA LYS A 264 -25.50 30.40 11.62
C LYS A 264 -24.20 30.93 11.03
N VAL A 265 -24.17 31.12 9.71
CA VAL A 265 -23.03 31.69 8.97
C VAL A 265 -23.47 32.99 8.30
N GLU A 266 -22.67 34.02 8.43
CA GLU A 266 -22.91 35.35 7.83
C GLU A 266 -21.58 35.98 7.41
N VAL A 267 -21.59 36.83 6.38
CA VAL A 267 -20.44 37.67 6.03
C VAL A 267 -20.89 39.12 6.01
N GLU A 268 -20.32 39.91 6.91
CA GLU A 268 -20.59 41.34 7.03
C GLU A 268 -19.29 42.06 7.39
N ASN A 269 -19.15 43.34 7.00
CA ASN A 269 -17.97 44.15 7.34
C ASN A 269 -16.64 43.46 7.00
N ASN A 270 -16.62 42.80 5.84
CA ASN A 270 -15.49 42.05 5.30
C ASN A 270 -15.04 40.82 6.13
N GLN A 271 -15.82 40.37 7.12
CA GLN A 271 -15.50 39.27 8.02
C GLN A 271 -16.60 38.20 8.06
N VAL A 272 -16.21 36.93 8.21
CA VAL A 272 -17.13 35.82 8.43
C VAL A 272 -17.52 35.75 9.91
N TYR A 273 -18.81 35.55 10.18
CA TYR A 273 -19.35 35.32 11.51
C TYR A 273 -19.96 33.92 11.60
N ILE A 274 -19.70 33.24 12.72
CA ILE A 274 -20.30 31.97 13.10
C ILE A 274 -21.08 32.19 14.40
N ASN A 275 -22.39 31.97 14.37
CA ASN A 275 -23.28 32.22 15.52
C ASN A 275 -23.02 33.60 16.16
N ASP A 276 -22.98 34.65 15.33
CA ASP A 276 -22.73 36.04 15.73
C ASP A 276 -21.32 36.34 16.27
N GLN A 277 -20.40 35.38 16.23
CA GLN A 277 -19.01 35.58 16.64
C GLN A 277 -18.09 35.67 15.41
N PRO A 278 -17.17 36.65 15.35
CA PRO A 278 -16.24 36.77 14.24
C PRO A 278 -15.30 35.56 14.19
N LEU A 279 -15.16 34.95 13.01
CA LEU A 279 -14.22 33.87 12.77
C LEU A 279 -12.81 34.45 12.56
N GLU A 280 -11.82 33.86 13.21
CA GLU A 280 -10.40 34.17 12.99
C GLU A 280 -9.85 33.33 11.83
N GLU A 281 -9.31 34.00 10.82
CA GLU A 281 -8.98 33.37 9.53
C GLU A 281 -7.55 33.68 9.12
N ASN A 282 -6.59 33.00 9.75
CA ASN A 282 -5.16 33.22 9.49
C ASN A 282 -4.65 32.58 8.18
N TYR A 283 -5.56 32.06 7.36
CA TYR A 283 -5.29 31.34 6.10
C TYR A 283 -5.73 32.12 4.84
N ILE A 284 -6.31 33.32 4.99
CA ILE A 284 -6.70 34.18 3.86
C ILE A 284 -5.68 35.30 3.67
N THR A 285 -5.45 35.70 2.42
CA THR A 285 -4.57 36.84 2.09
C THR A 285 -5.31 38.17 2.08
N GLU A 286 -6.60 38.14 1.75
CA GLU A 286 -7.45 39.31 1.59
C GLU A 286 -8.75 39.15 2.39
N LYS A 287 -9.26 40.27 2.90
CA LYS A 287 -10.59 40.29 3.53
C LYS A 287 -11.68 40.14 2.45
N ASN A 288 -12.84 39.69 2.87
CA ASN A 288 -14.00 39.47 1.98
C ASN A 288 -14.47 40.83 1.41
N ASP A 289 -14.58 41.00 0.10
CA ASP A 289 -15.08 42.24 -0.52
C ASP A 289 -16.61 42.26 -0.75
N TYR A 290 -17.30 41.27 -0.21
CA TYR A 290 -18.72 41.01 -0.38
C TYR A 290 -19.43 40.86 0.96
N ASN A 291 -20.74 41.05 0.95
CA ASN A 291 -21.63 40.67 2.05
C ASN A 291 -22.43 39.42 1.66
N PHE A 292 -22.72 38.58 2.64
CA PHE A 292 -23.53 37.37 2.48
C PHE A 292 -24.46 37.24 3.67
N GLY A 293 -25.77 37.24 3.42
CA GLY A 293 -26.78 37.24 4.48
C GLY A 293 -26.74 35.97 5.33
N ALA A 294 -27.23 36.09 6.57
CA ALA A 294 -27.26 34.99 7.52
C ALA A 294 -28.01 33.75 6.98
N VAL A 295 -27.34 32.60 7.01
CA VAL A 295 -27.92 31.28 6.71
C VAL A 295 -27.66 30.31 7.86
N THR A 296 -28.57 29.37 8.09
CA THR A 296 -28.36 28.28 9.04
C THR A 296 -27.99 27.00 8.30
N VAL A 297 -26.87 26.39 8.68
CA VAL A 297 -26.38 25.15 8.07
C VAL A 297 -27.27 23.98 8.51
N PRO A 298 -27.78 23.13 7.61
CA PRO A 298 -28.56 21.94 7.97
C PRO A 298 -27.78 20.92 8.81
N SER A 299 -28.51 20.04 9.52
CA SER A 299 -27.98 19.10 10.53
C SER A 299 -26.96 18.06 10.02
N ASP A 300 -26.88 17.84 8.71
CA ASP A 300 -25.94 16.90 8.05
C ASP A 300 -25.19 17.54 6.88
N SER A 301 -25.01 18.86 6.95
CA SER A 301 -24.35 19.63 5.89
C SER A 301 -23.29 20.57 6.44
N TYR A 302 -22.45 21.06 5.54
CA TYR A 302 -21.38 21.99 5.84
C TYR A 302 -21.47 23.20 4.91
N PHE A 303 -21.13 24.37 5.44
CA PHE A 303 -20.90 25.56 4.63
C PHE A 303 -19.42 25.69 4.36
N VAL A 304 -19.01 25.78 3.09
CA VAL A 304 -17.60 25.76 2.69
C VAL A 304 -17.24 27.00 1.87
N LEU A 305 -16.03 27.52 2.08
CA LEU A 305 -15.48 28.64 1.31
C LEU A 305 -14.12 28.27 0.72
N GLY A 306 -13.74 28.93 -0.36
CA GLY A 306 -12.36 28.95 -0.82
C GLY A 306 -11.50 29.87 0.04
N ASP A 307 -10.21 29.54 0.19
CA ASP A 307 -9.26 30.41 0.89
C ASP A 307 -9.01 31.71 0.07
N ASN A 308 -9.14 31.63 -1.26
CA ASN A 308 -9.13 32.79 -2.15
C ASN A 308 -10.54 33.42 -2.21
N ARG A 309 -10.91 34.15 -1.16
CA ARG A 309 -12.28 34.60 -0.89
C ARG A 309 -12.98 35.33 -2.02
N ASN A 310 -12.26 36.27 -2.61
CA ASN A 310 -12.83 37.15 -3.64
C ASN A 310 -12.84 36.45 -5.02
N ASN A 311 -12.18 35.28 -5.16
CA ASN A 311 -12.05 34.53 -6.42
C ASN A 311 -12.38 33.03 -6.26
N SER A 312 -13.45 32.71 -5.53
CA SER A 312 -13.87 31.33 -5.28
C SER A 312 -15.35 31.11 -5.56
N TYR A 313 -15.67 30.08 -6.36
CA TYR A 313 -17.03 29.56 -6.52
C TYR A 313 -17.32 28.49 -5.47
N ASP A 314 -18.06 28.85 -4.43
CA ASP A 314 -18.26 28.04 -3.20
C ASP A 314 -19.70 28.19 -2.64
N SER A 315 -19.92 27.81 -1.36
CA SER A 315 -21.27 27.71 -0.79
C SER A 315 -22.11 28.98 -0.87
N ARG A 316 -21.48 30.15 -1.09
CA ARG A 316 -22.19 31.41 -1.35
C ARG A 316 -23.09 31.35 -2.59
N TYR A 317 -22.72 30.53 -3.57
CA TYR A 317 -23.42 30.45 -4.86
C TYR A 317 -24.33 29.24 -4.95
N TRP A 318 -23.85 28.07 -4.52
CA TRP A 318 -24.54 26.79 -4.72
C TRP A 318 -25.07 26.13 -3.43
N GLY A 319 -24.85 26.76 -2.27
CA GLY A 319 -25.39 26.33 -0.98
C GLY A 319 -24.51 25.31 -0.25
N PHE A 320 -25.13 24.44 0.55
CA PHE A 320 -24.39 23.57 1.48
C PHE A 320 -23.88 22.28 0.85
N VAL A 321 -22.84 21.70 1.46
CA VAL A 321 -22.31 20.37 1.12
C VAL A 321 -22.86 19.33 2.09
N PRO A 322 -23.73 18.40 1.67
CA PRO A 322 -24.14 17.28 2.51
C PRO A 322 -22.94 16.41 2.90
N LYS A 323 -22.93 15.86 4.12
CA LYS A 323 -21.85 15.00 4.62
C LYS A 323 -21.52 13.84 3.68
N GLN A 324 -22.55 13.25 3.08
CA GLN A 324 -22.43 12.12 2.14
C GLN A 324 -21.70 12.46 0.83
N ASN A 325 -21.64 13.74 0.45
CA ASN A 325 -20.88 14.18 -0.73
C ASN A 325 -19.37 14.31 -0.43
N ILE A 326 -18.97 14.31 0.83
CA ILE A 326 -17.56 14.48 1.23
C ILE A 326 -16.79 13.19 0.96
N ILE A 327 -15.77 13.28 0.10
CA ILE A 327 -14.88 12.17 -0.24
C ILE A 327 -13.82 11.98 0.84
N GLY A 328 -13.26 13.08 1.37
CA GLY A 328 -12.24 13.02 2.40
C GLY A 328 -11.54 14.35 2.68
N LYS A 329 -10.58 14.31 3.60
CA LYS A 329 -9.78 15.47 4.02
C LYS A 329 -8.48 15.57 3.22
N ALA A 330 -8.20 16.72 2.62
CA ALA A 330 -6.89 17.02 2.08
C ALA A 330 -5.89 17.21 3.23
N THR A 331 -4.86 16.35 3.30
CA THR A 331 -3.95 16.32 4.46
C THR A 331 -2.52 16.75 4.15
N LYS A 332 -2.04 16.47 2.93
CA LYS A 332 -0.63 16.68 2.57
C LYS A 332 -0.46 17.04 1.10
N ILE A 333 0.39 18.01 0.81
CA ILE A 333 0.97 18.23 -0.53
C ILE A 333 2.17 17.28 -0.67
N TYR A 334 2.20 16.46 -1.72
CA TYR A 334 3.34 15.58 -1.99
C TYR A 334 4.16 16.02 -3.21
N TYR A 335 3.60 16.88 -4.07
CA TYR A 335 4.29 17.46 -5.23
C TYR A 335 3.71 18.86 -5.52
N PRO A 336 4.52 19.86 -5.93
CA PRO A 336 5.97 19.80 -6.12
C PRO A 336 6.73 19.60 -4.79
N PHE A 337 7.95 19.05 -4.84
CA PHE A 337 8.64 18.60 -3.62
C PHE A 337 9.03 19.76 -2.69
N GLU A 338 9.27 20.94 -3.24
CA GLU A 338 9.58 22.18 -2.51
C GLU A 338 8.42 22.65 -1.63
N ARG A 339 7.18 22.31 -2.02
CA ARG A 339 5.96 22.63 -1.28
C ARG A 339 5.38 21.41 -0.57
N SER A 340 6.12 20.29 -0.55
CA SER A 340 5.64 19.09 0.10
C SER A 340 5.58 19.27 1.61
N GLY A 341 4.44 18.94 2.21
CA GLY A 341 4.18 19.26 3.61
C GLY A 341 2.74 19.04 4.01
N LYS A 342 2.49 19.08 5.32
CA LYS A 342 1.11 19.06 5.84
C LYS A 342 0.39 20.34 5.42
N ILE A 343 -0.87 20.19 5.01
CA ILE A 343 -1.76 21.31 4.75
C ILE A 343 -2.22 21.86 6.10
N LYS A 344 -2.20 23.18 6.27
CA LYS A 344 -2.61 23.87 7.50
C LYS A 344 -4.04 24.40 7.41
#